data_AF-A0A7Y2AY25-F1
#
_entry.id   AF-A0A7Y2AY25-F1
#
_cell.length_a   1.000
_cell.length_b   1.000
_cell.length_c   1.000
_cell.angle_alpha   90.00
_cell.angle_beta   90.00
_cell.angle_gamma   90.00
#
_symmetry.space_group_name_H-M   'P 1'
#
loop_
_entity.id
_entity.type
_entity.pdbx_description
1 polymer ?
#
loop_
_entity_poly.entity_id
_entity_poly.type
_entity_poly.pdbx_seq_one_letter_code
_entity_poly.pdbx_strand_id
1 'polypeptide(L)' 'MQAHCSACHSLALVAQNRMSRDNWRETILWMQQKQGLWDLGDAEPIILEYLERNYGVVEVPWRRKPLDLE' A
#
# COMPACT_ATOMS: atom_id res chain seq x y z
N MET A 1 -8.98 -0.97 11.83
CA MET A 1 -8.14 -0.63 10.66
C MET A 1 -7.28 0.62 10.90
N GLN A 2 -7.86 1.75 11.32
CA GLN A 2 -7.13 3.03 11.49
C GLN A 2 -5.90 2.93 12.43
N ALA A 3 -6.00 2.11 13.48
CA ALA A 3 -4.94 1.95 14.49
C ALA A 3 -3.63 1.29 14.00
N HIS A 4 -3.66 0.46 12.94
CA HIS A 4 -2.44 -0.22 12.48
C HIS A 4 -1.47 0.72 11.75
N CYS A 5 -2.02 1.63 10.94
CA CYS A 5 -1.21 2.49 10.07
C CYS A 5 -0.97 3.88 10.67
N SER A 6 -1.72 4.28 11.70
CA SER A 6 -1.52 5.56 12.40
C SER A 6 -0.56 5.46 13.60
N ALA A 7 -0.12 4.25 13.97
CA ALA A 7 0.71 4.03 15.14
C ALA A 7 2.12 4.62 15.01
N CYS A 8 2.66 4.67 13.79
CA CYS A 8 4.03 5.12 13.54
C CYS A 8 4.11 6.42 12.71
N HIS A 9 3.11 6.72 11.88
CA HIS A 9 3.09 7.89 11.01
C HIS A 9 1.67 8.36 10.71
N SER A 10 1.55 9.54 10.08
CA SER A 10 0.26 10.04 9.61
C SER A 10 -0.33 9.15 8.51
N LEU A 11 -1.66 9.00 8.51
CA LEU A 11 -2.39 8.33 7.42
C LEU A 11 -2.34 9.12 6.11
N ALA A 12 -1.93 10.39 6.14
CA ALA A 12 -1.67 11.17 4.92
C ALA A 12 -0.63 10.49 4.02
N LEU A 13 0.39 9.83 4.61
CA LEU A 13 1.40 9.09 3.85
C LEU A 13 0.78 7.88 3.11
N VAL A 14 -0.21 7.22 3.70
CA VAL A 14 -0.94 6.14 3.01
C VAL A 14 -1.79 6.74 1.88
N ALA A 15 -2.52 7.82 2.18
CA ALA A 15 -3.46 8.44 1.26
C ALA A 15 -2.81 9.09 0.03
N GLN A 16 -1.53 9.50 0.09
CA GLN A 16 -0.81 10.04 -1.07
C GLN A 16 -0.31 8.96 -2.05
N ASN A 17 -0.23 7.70 -1.63
CA ASN A 17 0.29 6.62 -2.46
C ASN A 17 -0.83 5.92 -3.25
N ARG A 18 -0.49 5.43 -4.45
CA ARG A 18 -1.38 4.62 -5.29
C ARG A 18 -0.61 3.41 -5.80
N MET A 19 -1.02 2.22 -5.36
CA MET A 19 -0.27 0.99 -5.59
C MET A 19 -1.23 -0.17 -5.90
N SER A 20 -0.76 -1.19 -6.62
CA SER A 20 -1.50 -2.44 -6.76
C SER A 20 -1.58 -3.17 -5.41
N ARG A 21 -2.46 -4.17 -5.31
CA ARG A 21 -2.55 -5.03 -4.12
C ARG A 21 -1.21 -5.65 -3.74
N ASP A 22 -0.47 -6.15 -4.75
CA ASP A 22 0.82 -6.80 -4.55
C ASP A 22 1.87 -5.82 -4.00
N ASN A 23 1.92 -4.60 -4.54
CA ASN A 23 2.83 -3.57 -4.05
C ASN A 23 2.47 -3.10 -2.63
N TRP A 24 1.18 -3.03 -2.29
CA TRP A 24 0.75 -2.77 -0.91
C TRP A 24 1.19 -3.89 0.04
N ARG A 25 1.10 -5.15 -0.40
CA ARG A 25 1.57 -6.31 0.36
C ARG A 25 3.07 -6.28 0.59
N GLU A 26 3.86 -6.01 -0.45
CA GLU A 26 5.32 -5.85 -0.33
C GLU A 26 5.68 -4.72 0.63
N THR A 27 4.93 -3.62 0.59
CA THR A 27 5.13 -2.49 1.50
C THR A 27 4.87 -2.89 2.96
N ILE A 28 3.79 -3.62 3.23
CA ILE A 28 3.49 -4.15 4.58
C ILE A 28 4.60 -5.09 5.06
N LEU A 29 5.04 -6.02 4.20
CA LEU A 29 6.14 -6.94 4.50
C LEU A 29 7.44 -6.18 4.83
N TRP A 30 7.74 -5.12 4.07
CA TRP A 30 8.89 -4.27 4.34
C TRP A 30 8.75 -3.54 5.69
N MET A 31 7.56 -3.01 6.01
CA MET A 31 7.30 -2.37 7.30
C MET A 31 7.46 -3.36 8.46
N GLN A 32 7.04 -4.62 8.29
CA GLN A 32 7.22 -5.66 9.31
C GLN A 32 8.70 -5.99 9.50
N GLN A 33 9.46 -6.13 8.42
CA GLN A 33 10.87 -6.51 8.48
C GLN A 33 11.81 -5.38 8.92
N LYS A 34 11.49 -4.13 8.59
CA LYS A 34 12.43 -2.99 8.72
C LYS A 34 11.95 -1.91 9.69
N GLN A 35 10.64 -1.77 9.88
CA GLN A 35 10.05 -0.68 10.68
C GLN A 35 9.35 -1.19 11.95
N GLY A 36 9.34 -2.51 12.18
CA GLY A 36 8.76 -3.11 13.38
C GLY A 36 7.23 -3.13 13.37
N LEU A 37 6.59 -3.09 12.20
CA LEU A 37 5.16 -3.38 12.11
C LEU A 37 4.92 -4.81 12.60
N TRP A 38 3.94 -4.99 13.47
CA TRP A 38 3.61 -6.31 13.99
C TRP A 38 2.90 -7.17 12.93
N ASP A 39 2.80 -8.47 13.20
CA ASP A 39 2.02 -9.37 12.37
C ASP A 39 0.54 -8.96 12.41
N LEU A 40 -0.03 -8.73 11.23
CA LEU A 40 -1.42 -8.31 11.07
C LEU A 40 -2.38 -9.50 11.09
N GLY A 41 -1.89 -10.73 10.93
CA GLY A 41 -2.69 -11.95 10.95
C GLY A 41 -3.91 -11.88 10.02
N ASP A 42 -5.07 -12.28 10.52
CA ASP A 42 -6.34 -12.29 9.76
C ASP A 42 -6.81 -10.90 9.33
N ALA A 43 -6.21 -9.81 9.86
CA ALA A 43 -6.53 -8.46 9.40
C ALA A 43 -5.81 -8.11 8.08
N GLU A 44 -4.70 -8.76 7.73
CA GLU A 44 -3.91 -8.44 6.53
C GLU A 44 -4.77 -8.48 5.24
N PRO A 45 -5.55 -9.55 4.96
CA PRO A 45 -6.34 -9.61 3.73
C PRO A 45 -7.38 -8.50 3.63
N ILE A 46 -8.00 -8.13 4.76
CA ILE A 46 -9.03 -7.09 4.85
C ILE A 46 -8.39 -5.70 4.64
N ILE A 47 -7.20 -5.49 5.22
CA ILE A 47 -6.41 -4.26 5.04
C ILE A 47 -6.01 -4.12 3.57
N LEU A 48 -5.48 -5.17 2.96
CA LEU A 48 -5.09 -5.16 1.55
C LEU A 48 -6.26 -4.87 0.62
N GLU A 49 -7.44 -5.44 0.89
CA GLU A 49 -8.65 -5.15 0.12
C GLU A 49 -9.09 -3.69 0.26
N TYR A 50 -9.04 -3.14 1.47
CA TYR A 50 -9.32 -1.72 1.69
C TYR A 50 -8.31 -0.82 0.97
N LEU A 51 -7.01 -1.12 1.06
CA LEU A 51 -5.94 -0.34 0.41
C LEU A 51 -6.06 -0.38 -1.11
N GLU A 52 -6.31 -1.55 -1.69
CA GLU A 52 -6.52 -1.72 -3.12
C GLU A 52 -7.77 -0.96 -3.58
N ARG A 53 -8.89 -1.10 -2.87
CA ARG A 53 -10.15 -0.46 -3.26
C ARG A 53 -10.09 1.07 -3.20
N ASN A 54 -9.42 1.63 -2.20
CA ASN A 54 -9.44 3.09 -1.93
C ASN A 54 -8.18 3.81 -2.41
N TYR A 55 -7.05 3.11 -2.48
CA TYR A 55 -5.73 3.63 -2.83
C TYR A 55 -5.02 2.75 -3.88
N GLY A 56 -5.80 2.02 -4.68
CA GLY A 56 -5.33 1.25 -5.83
C GLY A 56 -4.80 2.13 -6.97
N VAL A 57 -3.94 1.59 -7.82
CA VAL A 57 -3.60 2.26 -9.08
C VAL A 57 -4.87 2.45 -9.92
N VAL A 58 -5.13 3.69 -10.34
CA VAL A 58 -6.16 3.97 -11.34
C VAL A 58 -5.54 3.75 -12.70
N GLU A 59 -6.07 2.79 -13.47
CA GLU A 59 -5.74 2.66 -14.87
C GLU A 59 -6.26 3.90 -15.61
N VAL A 60 -5.37 4.86 -15.83
CA VAL A 60 -5.65 6.03 -16.65
C VAL A 60 -5.24 5.71 -18.09
N PRO A 61 -6.20 5.67 -19.05
CA PRO A 61 -5.93 5.30 -20.44
C PRO A 61 -4.88 6.18 -21.14
N TRP A 62 -4.66 7.38 -20.61
CA TRP A 62 -3.80 8.41 -21.18
C TRP A 62 -2.45 8.53 -20.47
N ARG A 63 -2.11 7.63 -19.53
CA ARG A 63 -0.77 7.66 -18.92
C ARG A 63 0.25 7.40 -20.00
N ARG A 64 1.26 8.27 -20.10
CA ARG A 64 2.39 8.03 -21.00
C ARG A 64 3.02 6.68 -20.63
N LYS A 65 3.26 5.84 -21.64
CA LYS A 65 4.02 4.61 -21.47
C LYS A 65 5.38 4.95 -20.85
N PRO A 66 5.93 4.09 -19.98
CA PRO A 66 7.31 4.21 -19.55
C PRO A 66 8.23 4.36 -20.78
N LEU A 67 9.27 5.19 -20.67
CA LEU A 67 10.28 5.27 -21.71
C LEU A 67 11.03 3.94 -21.73
N ASP A 68 11.02 3.28 -22.88
CA ASP A 68 11.84 2.11 -23.11
C ASP A 68 13.30 2.57 -23.09
N LEU A 69 14.04 2.16 -22.06
CA LEU A 69 15.48 2.37 -21.99
C LEU A 69 16.12 1.14 -22.67
N GLU A 70 16.44 1.29 -23.96
CA GLU A 70 17.39 0.42 -24.67
C GLU A 70 18.83 0.64 -24.19
#